data_AF-W2IX79-F1
#
_entry.id   AF-W2IX79-F1
#
_cell.length_a   1.000
_cell.length_b   1.000
_cell.length_c   1.000
_cell.angle_alpha   90.00
_cell.angle_beta   90.00
_cell.angle_gamma   90.00
#
_symmetry.space_group_name_H-M   'P 1'
#
loop_
_entity.id
_entity.type
_entity.pdbx_description
1 polymer ?
#
loop_
_entity_poly.entity_id
_entity_poly.type
_entity_poly.pdbx_seq_one_letter_code
_entity_poly.pdbx_strand_id
1 'polypeptide(L)'
;MLKRGPYQAYRRYARWKRKIQDGFSDEGIAGARVRKGEKLDKIYDNWIRLGKSSRQAANNLLKQNKTPKELFAVLNNRDMDLEEIYKIWRAVELDEPQLYRIWAKLAGNN
;
A
#
# COMPACT_ATOMS: atom_id res chain seq x y z
N MET A 1 -5.62 24.15 9.92
CA MET A 1 -5.63 22.79 9.29
C MET A 1 -5.86 21.74 10.37
N LEU A 2 -7.04 21.14 10.44
CA LEU A 2 -7.36 20.11 11.45
C LEU A 2 -6.60 18.82 11.16
N LYS A 3 -5.62 18.49 12.01
CA LYS A 3 -4.97 17.17 12.04
C LYS A 3 -6.08 16.12 12.18
N ARG A 4 -6.24 15.25 11.18
CA ARG A 4 -7.23 14.16 11.19
C ARG A 4 -6.90 13.21 12.34
N GLY A 5 -7.61 13.35 13.47
CA GLY A 5 -7.37 12.58 14.69
C GLY A 5 -7.66 11.08 14.58
N PRO A 6 -7.21 10.28 15.57
CA PRO A 6 -7.26 8.80 15.56
C PRO A 6 -8.66 8.23 15.36
N TYR A 7 -9.69 8.98 15.77
CA TYR A 7 -11.10 8.60 15.64
C TYR A 7 -11.56 8.40 14.18
N GLN A 8 -11.03 9.18 13.23
CA GLN A 8 -11.39 9.02 11.81
C GLN A 8 -10.71 7.81 11.16
N ALA A 9 -9.53 7.42 11.63
CA ALA A 9 -8.85 6.21 11.19
C ALA A 9 -9.62 4.97 11.67
N TYR A 10 -10.05 4.97 12.93
CA TYR A 10 -10.88 3.92 13.51
C TYR A 10 -12.21 3.73 12.77
N ARG A 11 -12.96 4.81 12.49
CA ARG A 11 -14.21 4.71 11.70
C ARG A 11 -14.00 4.16 10.30
N ARG A 12 -12.86 4.45 9.67
CA ARG A 12 -12.51 3.91 8.34
C ARG A 12 -12.18 2.43 8.40
N TYR A 13 -11.48 1.99 9.44
CA TYR A 13 -11.23 0.57 9.71
C TYR A 13 -12.54 -0.19 9.94
N ALA A 14 -13.41 0.29 10.83
CA ALA A 14 -14.69 -0.36 11.14
C ALA A 14 -15.58 -0.52 9.89
N ARG A 15 -15.65 0.50 9.03
CA ARG A 15 -16.37 0.41 7.75
C ARG A 15 -15.75 -0.58 6.78
N TRP A 16 -14.43 -0.71 6.77
CA TRP A 16 -13.76 -1.72 5.94
C TRP A 16 -14.12 -3.12 6.43
N LYS A 17 -13.93 -3.37 7.74
CA LYS A 17 -14.23 -4.65 8.36
C LYS A 17 -15.67 -5.08 8.08
N ARG A 18 -16.62 -4.16 8.19
CA ARG A 18 -18.03 -4.41 7.84
C ARG A 18 -18.20 -4.84 6.37
N LYS A 19 -17.59 -4.13 5.41
CA LYS A 19 -17.67 -4.53 4.00
C LYS A 19 -17.09 -5.92 3.72
N ILE A 20 -16.03 -6.30 4.43
CA ILE A 20 -15.50 -7.67 4.33
C ILE A 20 -16.53 -8.68 4.87
N GLN A 21 -17.19 -8.37 5.99
CA GLN A 21 -18.28 -9.19 6.54
C GLN A 21 -19.49 -9.26 5.60
N ASP A 22 -19.77 -8.19 4.86
CA ASP A 22 -20.84 -8.11 3.85
C ASP A 22 -20.47 -8.81 2.52
N GLY A 23 -19.32 -9.51 2.45
CA GLY A 23 -18.92 -10.32 1.29
C GLY A 23 -18.16 -9.57 0.19
N PHE A 24 -17.78 -8.29 0.39
CA PHE A 24 -16.96 -7.58 -0.58
C PHE A 24 -15.51 -8.09 -0.55
N SER A 25 -14.89 -8.24 -1.72
CA SER A 25 -13.47 -8.56 -1.81
C SER A 25 -12.59 -7.38 -1.39
N ASP A 26 -11.40 -7.66 -0.86
CA ASP A 26 -10.39 -6.65 -0.55
C ASP A 26 -10.06 -5.79 -1.79
N GLU A 27 -10.03 -6.42 -2.96
CA GLU A 27 -9.81 -5.78 -4.25
C GLU A 27 -10.94 -4.80 -4.61
N GLY A 28 -12.21 -5.21 -4.42
CA GLY A 28 -13.37 -4.34 -4.68
C GLY A 28 -13.41 -3.12 -3.75
N ILE A 29 -13.06 -3.29 -2.48
CA ILE A 29 -13.01 -2.19 -1.50
C ILE A 29 -11.89 -1.21 -1.84
N ALA A 30 -10.69 -1.73 -2.18
CA ALA A 30 -9.56 -0.90 -2.54
C ALA A 30 -9.75 -0.17 -3.86
N GLY A 31 -10.24 -0.85 -4.90
CA GLY A 31 -10.56 -0.21 -6.17
C GLY A 31 -11.56 0.92 -6.03
N ALA A 32 -12.59 0.74 -5.19
CA ALA A 32 -13.53 1.82 -4.90
C ALA A 32 -12.90 3.02 -4.17
N ARG A 33 -11.84 2.82 -3.39
CA ARG A 33 -11.12 3.89 -2.66
C ARG A 33 -10.10 4.60 -3.53
N VAL A 34 -9.38 3.84 -4.37
CA VAL A 34 -8.50 4.39 -5.41
C VAL A 34 -9.31 5.29 -6.34
N ARG A 35 -10.47 4.83 -6.83
CA ARG A 35 -11.38 5.64 -7.67
C ARG A 35 -11.90 6.92 -6.97
N LYS A 36 -11.95 6.93 -5.63
CA LYS A 36 -12.33 8.10 -4.82
C LYS A 36 -11.14 9.01 -4.48
N GLY A 37 -9.96 8.75 -5.02
CA GLY A 37 -8.75 9.56 -4.79
C GLY A 37 -8.11 9.37 -3.41
N GLU A 38 -8.37 8.26 -2.71
CA GLU A 38 -7.66 7.99 -1.46
C GLU A 38 -6.17 7.70 -1.74
N LYS A 39 -5.27 8.31 -0.96
CA LYS A 39 -3.82 8.12 -1.11
C LYS A 39 -3.43 6.65 -0.94
N LEU A 40 -2.53 6.15 -1.79
CA LEU A 40 -2.07 4.76 -1.77
C LEU A 40 -1.51 4.35 -0.41
N ASP A 41 -0.79 5.24 0.28
CA ASP A 41 -0.30 4.99 1.64
C ASP A 41 -1.44 4.65 2.59
N LYS A 42 -2.56 5.39 2.53
CA LYS A 42 -3.69 5.11 3.42
C LYS A 42 -4.37 3.78 3.11
N ILE A 43 -4.38 3.39 1.84
CA ILE A 43 -4.96 2.12 1.41
C ILE A 43 -4.09 0.97 1.92
N TYR A 44 -2.77 1.07 1.71
CA TYR A 44 -1.80 0.10 2.20
C TYR A 44 -1.87 -0.06 3.73
N ASP A 45 -1.83 1.03 4.49
CA ASP A 45 -1.92 0.98 5.97
C ASP A 45 -3.22 0.33 6.46
N ASN A 46 -4.32 0.52 5.75
CA ASN A 46 -5.59 -0.08 6.16
C ASN A 46 -5.54 -1.59 6.04
N TRP A 47 -4.91 -2.15 5.01
CA TRP A 47 -4.71 -3.59 4.90
C TRP A 47 -3.85 -4.14 6.03
N ILE A 48 -2.75 -3.46 6.36
CA ILE A 48 -1.90 -3.84 7.50
C ILE A 48 -2.72 -3.85 8.80
N ARG A 49 -3.52 -2.80 9.07
CA ARG A 49 -4.41 -2.74 10.24
C ARG A 49 -5.48 -3.84 10.26
N LEU A 50 -5.84 -4.39 9.11
CA LEU A 50 -6.77 -5.51 8.96
C LEU A 50 -6.08 -6.87 9.09
N GLY A 51 -4.80 -6.89 9.45
CA GLY A 51 -4.03 -8.12 9.64
C GLY A 51 -3.50 -8.73 8.34
N LYS A 52 -3.51 -7.99 7.23
CA LYS A 52 -2.89 -8.45 5.98
C LYS A 52 -1.37 -8.30 6.08
N SER A 53 -0.65 -9.23 5.49
CA SER A 53 0.82 -9.12 5.41
C SER A 53 1.24 -8.04 4.40
N SER A 54 2.47 -7.55 4.54
CA SER A 54 3.06 -6.59 3.59
C SER A 54 3.07 -7.12 2.16
N ARG A 55 3.31 -8.43 1.98
CA ARG A 55 3.18 -9.13 0.69
C ARG A 55 1.77 -9.01 0.12
N GLN A 56 0.75 -9.31 0.92
CA GLN A 56 -0.65 -9.22 0.47
C GLN A 56 -1.04 -7.78 0.12
N ALA A 57 -0.65 -6.81 0.94
CA ALA A 57 -0.92 -5.39 0.69
C ALA A 57 -0.23 -4.90 -0.60
N ALA A 58 1.02 -5.29 -0.83
CA ALA A 58 1.77 -4.98 -2.05
C ALA A 58 1.11 -5.61 -3.29
N ASN A 59 0.79 -6.90 -3.25
CA ASN A 59 0.08 -7.60 -4.34
C ASN A 59 -1.25 -6.92 -4.67
N ASN A 60 -2.00 -6.49 -3.65
CA ASN A 60 -3.26 -5.80 -3.87
C ASN A 60 -3.08 -4.45 -4.55
N LEU A 61 -2.00 -3.70 -4.29
CA LEU A 61 -1.70 -2.48 -5.04
C LEU A 61 -1.42 -2.79 -6.52
N LEU A 62 -0.60 -3.79 -6.79
CA LEU A 62 -0.25 -4.17 -8.17
C LEU A 62 -1.50 -4.59 -8.97
N LYS A 63 -2.43 -5.34 -8.36
CA LYS A 63 -3.73 -5.68 -8.96
C LYS A 63 -4.62 -4.47 -9.26
N GLN A 64 -4.38 -3.32 -8.63
CA GLN A 64 -5.08 -2.06 -8.90
C GLN A 64 -4.39 -1.20 -9.98
N ASN A 65 -3.66 -1.85 -10.90
CA ASN A 65 -2.87 -1.22 -11.96
C ASN A 65 -1.85 -0.21 -11.43
N LYS A 66 -1.29 -0.46 -10.25
CA LYS A 66 -0.22 0.37 -9.70
C LYS A 66 1.13 -0.10 -10.18
N THR A 67 1.95 0.87 -10.54
CA THR A 67 3.29 0.64 -11.08
C THR A 67 4.25 0.21 -9.97
N PRO A 68 5.33 -0.52 -10.30
CA PRO A 68 6.39 -0.82 -9.35
C PRO A 68 6.97 0.45 -8.69
N LYS A 69 7.04 1.57 -9.43
CA LYS A 69 7.48 2.87 -8.89
C LYS A 69 6.52 3.41 -7.82
N GLU A 70 5.20 3.31 -8.03
CA GLU A 70 4.20 3.69 -7.02
C GLU A 70 4.27 2.78 -5.79
N LEU A 71 4.48 1.47 -5.98
CA LEU A 71 4.69 0.54 -4.86
C LEU A 71 5.94 0.92 -4.07
N PHE A 72 7.07 1.18 -4.74
CA PHE A 72 8.30 1.62 -4.09
C PHE A 72 8.07 2.87 -3.25
N ALA A 73 7.41 3.90 -3.81
CA ALA A 73 7.12 5.13 -3.09
C ALA A 73 6.28 4.89 -1.83
N VAL A 74 5.27 4.01 -1.91
CA VAL A 74 4.47 3.61 -0.74
C VAL A 74 5.36 2.95 0.31
N LEU A 75 6.19 1.98 -0.06
CA LEU A 75 7.03 1.29 0.92
C LEU A 75 8.08 2.24 1.54
N ASN A 76 8.73 3.07 0.72
CA ASN A 76 9.75 4.03 1.14
C ASN A 76 9.20 5.13 2.06
N ASN A 77 7.92 5.52 1.93
CA ASN A 77 7.28 6.51 2.82
C ASN A 77 7.05 6.00 4.25
N ARG A 78 7.39 4.75 4.56
CA ARG A 78 7.20 4.12 5.88
C ARG A 78 8.51 3.93 6.64
N ASP A 79 9.56 4.63 6.20
CA ASP A 79 10.91 4.51 6.76
C ASP A 79 11.44 3.07 6.76
N MET A 80 10.91 2.24 5.85
CA MET A 80 11.42 0.88 5.60
C MET A 80 12.79 0.99 4.95
N ASP A 81 13.74 0.19 5.42
CA ASP A 81 15.04 0.12 4.76
C ASP A 81 14.96 -0.64 3.42
N LEU A 82 16.03 -0.56 2.62
CA LEU A 82 16.04 -1.19 1.30
C LEU A 82 15.95 -2.73 1.39
N GLU A 83 16.43 -3.35 2.47
CA GLU A 83 16.36 -4.79 2.67
C GLU A 83 14.92 -5.25 2.95
N GLU A 84 14.18 -4.49 3.76
CA GLU A 84 12.75 -4.71 4.00
C GLU A 84 11.93 -4.53 2.73
N ILE A 85 12.20 -3.47 1.97
CA ILE A 85 11.56 -3.23 0.66
C ILE A 85 11.87 -4.39 -0.29
N TYR A 86 13.12 -4.83 -0.35
CA TYR A 86 13.56 -5.95 -1.18
C TYR A 86 12.80 -7.25 -0.84
N LYS A 87 12.66 -7.58 0.46
CA LYS A 87 11.89 -8.76 0.91
C LYS A 87 10.45 -8.72 0.40
N ILE A 88 9.79 -7.56 0.47
CA ILE A 88 8.43 -7.38 -0.04
C ILE A 88 8.38 -7.47 -1.56
N TRP A 89 9.33 -6.83 -2.24
CA TRP A 89 9.47 -6.79 -3.70
C TRP A 89 9.58 -8.19 -4.31
N ARG A 90 10.49 -9.00 -3.75
CA ARG A 90 10.70 -10.39 -4.14
C ARG A 90 9.48 -11.25 -3.87
N ALA A 91 8.80 -11.02 -2.74
CA ALA A 91 7.59 -11.77 -2.38
C ALA A 91 6.40 -11.50 -3.32
N VAL A 92 6.42 -10.39 -4.06
CA VAL A 92 5.44 -10.08 -5.10
C VAL A 92 5.98 -10.32 -6.52
N GLU A 93 7.07 -11.07 -6.63
CA GLU A 93 7.65 -11.56 -7.90
C GLU A 93 8.04 -10.42 -8.87
N LEU A 94 8.38 -9.25 -8.32
CA LEU A 94 8.92 -8.15 -9.11
C LEU A 94 10.44 -8.31 -9.29
N ASP A 95 10.93 -7.85 -10.44
CA ASP A 95 12.32 -7.97 -10.85
C ASP A 95 13.28 -7.17 -9.94
N GLU A 96 14.35 -7.81 -9.47
CA GLU A 96 15.32 -7.21 -8.55
C GLU A 96 16.11 -6.06 -9.21
N PRO A 97 16.67 -6.22 -10.43
CA PRO A 97 17.20 -5.11 -11.23
C PRO A 97 16.27 -3.91 -11.35
N GLN A 98 14.95 -4.11 -11.45
CA GLN A 98 13.98 -3.02 -11.52
C GLN A 98 13.94 -2.21 -10.22
N LEU A 99 13.99 -2.87 -9.06
CA LEU A 99 14.05 -2.20 -7.74
C LEU A 99 15.26 -1.26 -7.67
N TYR A 100 16.46 -1.77 -8.01
CA TYR A 100 17.68 -0.97 -7.95
C TYR A 100 17.66 0.22 -8.90
N ARG A 101 17.11 0.07 -10.13
CA ARG A 101 16.94 1.19 -11.07
C ARG A 101 16.00 2.27 -10.50
N ILE A 102 14.91 1.86 -9.85
CA ILE A 102 13.96 2.80 -9.21
C ILE A 102 14.62 3.50 -8.04
N TRP A 103 15.29 2.75 -7.15
CA TRP A 103 15.98 3.29 -5.99
C TRP A 103 17.08 4.27 -6.38
N ALA A 104 17.98 3.90 -7.29
CA ALA A 104 19.08 4.75 -7.76
C ALA A 104 18.57 6.05 -8.39
N LYS A 105 17.49 5.98 -9.19
CA LYS A 105 16.88 7.16 -9.82
C LYS A 105 16.26 8.12 -8.80
N LEU A 106 15.77 7.61 -7.67
CA LEU A 106 15.17 8.43 -6.62
C LEU A 106 16.23 8.97 -5.65
N ALA A 107 17.29 8.20 -5.37
CA ALA A 107 18.41 8.63 -4.54
C ALA A 107 19.28 9.70 -5.23
N GLY A 108 19.44 9.65 -6.55
CA GLY A 108 20.18 10.65 -7.33
C GLY A 108 19.41 11.95 -7.62
N ASN A 109 18.15 12.06 -7.18
CA ASN A 109 17.31 13.25 -7.33
C ASN A 109 17.11 14.02 -6.01
N ASN A 110 17.86 13.67 -4.96
CA ASN A 110 17.89 14.37 -3.67
C ASN A 110 19.12 15.27 -3.54
#